data_AF-A0A4Q6I8K6-F1
#
_entry.id   AF-A0A4Q6I8K6-F1
#
_cell.length_a   1.000
_cell.length_b   1.000
_cell.length_c   1.000
_cell.angle_alpha   90.00
_cell.angle_beta   90.00
_cell.angle_gamma   90.00
#
_symmetry.space_group_name_H-M   'P 1'
#
loop_
_entity.id
_entity.type
_entity.pdbx_description
1 polymer ?
#
loop_
_entity_poly.entity_id
_entity_poly.type
_entity_poly.pdbx_seq_one_letter_code
_entity_poly.pdbx_strand_id
1 'polypeptide(L)'
;MKYLDVELITPDEFLDITNVLSVTSYTTDGEFVILPGHEKFMIELRSGLIKLKVGEDVCMFYILNPVLRVDSYNCKVIANQFINTCSVNAAILKEYKEDIEKILHLIDDETLLKMAKKQLTFIDNIIN
;
A
#
# COMPACT_ATOMS: atom_id res chain seq x y z
N MET A 1 22.71 -13.06 -8.99
CA MET A 1 21.48 -12.29 -9.34
C MET A 1 21.46 -11.06 -8.45
N LYS A 2 21.08 -9.88 -8.95
CA LYS A 2 21.00 -8.67 -8.11
C LYS A 2 19.58 -8.54 -7.56
N TYR A 3 19.44 -8.00 -6.36
CA TYR A 3 18.17 -7.87 -5.64
C TYR A 3 17.96 -6.42 -5.17
N LEU A 4 16.72 -6.09 -4.82
CA LEU A 4 16.33 -4.87 -4.12
C LEU A 4 16.15 -5.18 -2.64
N ASP A 5 16.54 -4.23 -1.80
CA ASP A 5 16.06 -4.14 -0.43
C ASP A 5 14.89 -3.14 -0.40
N VAL A 6 13.78 -3.53 0.20
CA VAL A 6 12.52 -2.77 0.19
C VAL A 6 12.13 -2.42 1.63
N GLU A 7 12.03 -1.11 1.89
CA GLU A 7 11.55 -0.58 3.17
C GLU A 7 10.10 -0.06 3.00
N LEU A 8 9.17 -0.57 3.80
CA LEU A 8 7.83 0.01 3.97
C LEU A 8 7.84 0.84 5.27
N ILE A 9 7.48 2.11 5.15
CA ILE A 9 7.64 3.09 6.24
C ILE A 9 6.32 3.83 6.43
N THR A 10 5.81 3.83 7.65
CA THR A 10 4.69 4.68 8.10
C THR A 10 5.09 5.43 9.37
N PRO A 11 4.28 6.37 9.87
CA PRO A 11 4.51 6.98 11.18
C PRO A 11 4.52 5.96 12.33
N ASP A 12 3.77 4.87 12.19
CA ASP A 12 3.52 3.91 13.28
C ASP A 12 4.36 2.62 13.16
N GLU A 13 4.73 2.24 11.94
CA GLU A 13 5.35 0.95 11.64
C GLU A 13 6.47 1.07 10.59
N PHE A 14 7.44 0.16 10.70
CA PHE A 14 8.53 -0.01 9.76
C PHE A 14 8.73 -1.49 9.45
N LEU A 15 8.86 -1.82 8.17
CA LEU A 15 9.12 -3.18 7.71
C LEU A 15 10.21 -3.17 6.64
N ASP A 16 11.25 -3.98 6.83
CA ASP A 16 12.33 -4.17 5.87
C ASP A 16 12.24 -5.57 5.25
N ILE A 17 12.38 -5.63 3.93
CA ILE A 17 12.22 -6.85 3.13
C ILE A 17 13.40 -6.91 2.15
N THR A 18 14.25 -7.91 2.33
CA THR A 18 15.44 -8.11 1.50
C THR A 18 15.19 -9.15 0.40
N ASN A 19 16.14 -9.25 -0.53
CA ASN A 19 16.11 -10.24 -1.62
C ASN A 19 14.90 -10.09 -2.56
N VAL A 20 14.40 -8.88 -2.74
CA VAL A 20 13.26 -8.59 -3.62
C VAL A 20 13.72 -8.55 -5.08
N LEU A 21 13.08 -9.33 -5.94
CA LEU A 21 13.34 -9.40 -7.37
C LEU A 21 12.68 -8.26 -8.15
N SER A 22 11.49 -7.84 -7.71
CA SER A 22 10.75 -6.75 -8.34
C SER A 22 9.69 -6.18 -7.40
N VAL A 23 9.39 -4.91 -7.58
CA VAL A 23 8.26 -4.21 -6.93
C VAL A 23 7.27 -3.82 -8.02
N THR A 24 6.01 -4.21 -7.89
CA THR A 24 4.94 -3.85 -8.83
C THR A 24 3.89 -3.02 -8.10
N SER A 25 3.49 -1.90 -8.68
CA SER A 25 2.42 -1.03 -8.20
C SER A 25 1.69 -0.34 -9.35
N TYR A 26 0.76 0.56 -9.05
CA TYR A 26 -0.06 1.28 -10.03
C TYR A 26 0.07 2.79 -9.83
N THR A 27 0.34 3.47 -10.94
CA THR A 27 0.32 4.93 -11.05
C THR A 27 -1.02 5.39 -11.61
N THR A 28 -1.16 6.69 -11.90
CA THR A 28 -2.30 7.20 -12.67
C THR A 28 -2.37 6.65 -14.09
N ASP A 29 -1.22 6.30 -14.64
CA ASP A 29 -1.05 6.00 -16.06
C ASP A 29 -1.01 4.48 -16.32
N GLY A 30 -0.95 3.67 -15.26
CA GLY A 30 -1.02 2.21 -15.36
C GLY A 30 -0.07 1.50 -14.40
N GLU A 31 0.21 0.23 -14.71
CA GLU A 31 1.14 -0.60 -13.95
C GLU A 31 2.57 -0.07 -14.06
N PHE A 32 3.27 -0.13 -12.94
CA PHE A 32 4.64 0.34 -12.81
C PHE A 32 5.47 -0.72 -12.08
N VAL A 33 6.63 -1.08 -12.65
CA VAL A 33 7.48 -2.16 -12.15
C VAL A 33 8.91 -1.66 -11.97
N ILE A 34 9.47 -1.93 -10.78
CA ILE A 34 10.83 -1.59 -10.40
C ILE A 34 11.66 -2.86 -10.37
N LEU A 35 12.84 -2.80 -10.97
CA LEU A 35 13.82 -3.88 -10.97
C LEU A 35 15.13 -3.42 -10.31
N PRO A 36 15.95 -4.36 -9.79
CA PRO A 36 17.29 -4.06 -9.30
C PRO A 36 18.13 -3.32 -10.34
N GLY A 37 18.73 -2.20 -9.95
CA GLY A 37 19.52 -1.34 -10.82
C GLY A 37 18.73 -0.26 -11.56
N HIS A 38 17.44 -0.09 -11.26
CA HIS A 38 16.62 0.98 -11.85
C HIS A 38 17.23 2.37 -11.54
N GLU A 39 17.01 3.31 -12.45
CA GLU A 39 17.42 4.71 -12.28
C GLU A 39 16.76 5.31 -11.02
N LYS A 40 17.41 6.31 -10.42
CA LYS A 40 16.93 6.95 -9.20
C LYS A 40 15.75 7.86 -9.52
N PHE A 41 14.64 7.69 -8.81
CA PHE A 41 13.49 8.60 -8.92
C PHE A 41 12.65 8.57 -7.65
N MET A 42 11.70 9.50 -7.59
CA MET A 42 10.67 9.56 -6.56
C MET A 42 9.33 9.88 -7.21
N ILE A 43 8.28 9.18 -6.83
CA ILE A 43 6.94 9.35 -7.40
C ILE A 43 5.86 9.08 -6.37
N GLU A 44 4.72 9.77 -6.50
CA GLU A 44 3.49 9.40 -5.83
C GLU A 44 2.81 8.24 -6.57
N LEU A 45 2.45 7.19 -5.85
CA LEU A 45 1.71 6.05 -6.38
C LEU A 45 0.23 6.18 -5.97
N ARG A 46 -0.66 5.50 -6.70
CA ARG A 46 -2.05 5.39 -6.25
C ARG A 46 -2.12 4.50 -5.02
N SER A 47 -2.98 4.85 -4.07
CA SER A 47 -3.38 3.95 -2.98
C SER A 47 -3.92 2.66 -3.57
N GLY A 48 -3.45 1.53 -3.04
CA GLY A 48 -3.72 0.24 -3.68
C GLY A 48 -2.70 -0.82 -3.31
N LEU A 49 -2.69 -1.87 -4.12
CA LEU A 49 -1.85 -3.02 -3.93
C LEU A 49 -0.42 -2.77 -4.44
N ILE A 50 0.57 -3.08 -3.61
CA ILE A 50 1.98 -3.24 -3.99
C ILE A 50 2.35 -4.72 -3.86
N LYS A 51 2.91 -5.28 -4.92
CA LYS A 51 3.39 -6.67 -4.97
C LYS A 51 4.91 -6.68 -4.92
N LEU A 52 5.48 -7.49 -4.04
CA LEU A 52 6.91 -7.74 -3.95
C LEU A 52 7.15 -9.20 -4.35
N LYS A 53 8.00 -9.43 -5.36
CA LYS A 53 8.45 -10.78 -5.69
C LYS A 53 9.71 -11.09 -4.91
N VAL A 54 9.68 -12.11 -4.05
CA VAL A 54 10.80 -12.51 -3.17
C VAL A 54 11.14 -13.96 -3.47
N GLY A 55 12.19 -14.20 -4.26
CA GLY A 55 12.47 -15.55 -4.77
C GLY A 55 11.30 -16.10 -5.61
N GLU A 56 10.71 -17.20 -5.15
CA GLU A 56 9.52 -17.82 -5.76
C GLU A 56 8.20 -17.28 -5.17
N ASP A 57 8.27 -16.58 -4.04
CA ASP A 57 7.12 -16.08 -3.32
C ASP A 57 6.67 -14.68 -3.79
N VAL A 58 5.41 -14.37 -3.52
CA VAL A 58 4.83 -13.04 -3.75
C VAL A 58 4.25 -12.53 -2.44
N CYS A 59 4.82 -11.44 -1.92
CA CYS A 59 4.26 -10.70 -0.80
C CYS A 59 3.38 -9.57 -1.34
N MET A 60 2.19 -9.40 -0.77
CA MET A 60 1.23 -8.40 -1.21
C MET A 60 0.86 -7.48 -0.04
N PHE A 61 0.92 -6.19 -0.31
CA PHE A 61 0.62 -5.15 0.67
C PHE A 61 -0.40 -4.20 0.08
N TYR A 62 -1.43 -3.88 0.84
CA TYR A 62 -2.33 -2.78 0.50
C TYR A 62 -1.85 -1.51 1.21
N ILE A 63 -1.60 -0.44 0.46
CA ILE A 63 -0.90 0.75 0.95
C ILE A 63 -1.69 2.03 0.67
N LEU A 64 -1.79 2.91 1.67
CA LEU A 64 -2.53 4.17 1.61
C LEU A 64 -1.61 5.36 1.41
N ASN A 65 -1.89 6.14 0.35
CA ASN A 65 -1.14 7.32 -0.09
C ASN A 65 0.39 7.09 -0.17
N PRO A 66 0.84 6.05 -0.91
CA PRO A 66 2.26 5.75 -1.04
C PRO A 66 3.04 6.80 -1.84
N VAL A 67 4.19 7.20 -1.30
CA VAL A 67 5.30 7.83 -2.02
C VAL A 67 6.41 6.80 -2.14
N LEU A 68 6.82 6.55 -3.38
CA LEU A 68 7.88 5.61 -3.71
C LEU A 68 9.17 6.35 -4.00
N ARG A 69 10.27 5.91 -3.38
CA ARG A 69 11.62 6.38 -3.66
C ARG A 69 12.51 5.22 -4.03
N VAL A 70 13.17 5.31 -5.18
CA VAL A 70 14.11 4.28 -5.65
C VAL A 70 15.52 4.86 -5.67
N ASP A 71 16.44 4.13 -5.06
CA ASP A 71 17.88 4.21 -5.27
C ASP A 71 18.35 2.87 -5.85
N SER A 72 19.47 2.82 -6.56
CA SER A 72 19.84 1.74 -7.48
C SER A 72 19.55 0.31 -7.00
N TYR A 73 19.70 -0.01 -5.72
CA TYR A 73 19.35 -1.31 -5.14
C TYR A 73 18.44 -1.23 -3.90
N ASN A 74 17.88 -0.06 -3.61
CA ASN A 74 17.02 0.19 -2.46
C ASN A 74 15.71 0.84 -2.90
N CYS A 75 14.60 0.34 -2.39
CA CYS A 75 13.28 0.90 -2.66
C CYS A 75 12.62 1.25 -1.33
N LYS A 76 12.16 2.49 -1.17
CA LYS A 76 11.43 2.92 0.02
C LYS A 76 10.02 3.28 -0.38
N VAL A 77 9.04 2.70 0.30
CA VAL A 77 7.63 3.07 0.19
C VAL A 77 7.25 3.77 1.49
N ILE A 78 7.08 5.08 1.40
CA ILE A 78 6.66 5.92 2.52
C ILE A 78 5.15 6.11 2.38
N ALA A 79 4.37 5.75 3.39
CA ALA A 79 2.93 5.74 3.30
C ALA A 79 2.29 6.15 4.61
N ASN A 80 0.99 6.45 4.57
CA ASN A 80 0.24 6.70 5.79
C ASN A 80 0.04 5.39 6.57
N GLN A 81 -0.32 4.32 5.86
CA GLN A 81 -0.62 3.00 6.41
C GLN A 81 -0.30 1.93 5.36
N PHE A 82 0.13 0.75 5.80
CA PHE A 82 0.16 -0.45 4.97
C PHE A 82 -0.45 -1.62 5.72
N ILE A 83 -0.95 -2.59 4.96
CA ILE A 83 -1.55 -3.82 5.47
C ILE A 83 -0.98 -4.98 4.66
N ASN A 84 -0.38 -5.96 5.34
CA ASN A 84 0.03 -7.21 4.70
C ASN A 84 -1.19 -8.09 4.42
N THR A 85 -1.54 -8.27 3.15
CA THR A 85 -2.79 -8.94 2.77
C THR A 85 -2.80 -10.43 3.11
N CYS A 86 -1.62 -11.05 3.29
CA CYS A 86 -1.51 -12.45 3.67
C CYS A 86 -1.80 -12.68 5.17
N SER A 87 -1.72 -11.64 6.00
CA SER A 87 -1.99 -11.72 7.45
C SER A 87 -3.29 -11.05 7.88
N VAL A 88 -4.09 -10.55 6.92
CA VAL A 88 -5.35 -9.86 7.20
C VAL A 88 -6.43 -10.84 7.65
N ASN A 89 -7.03 -10.57 8.80
CA ASN A 89 -8.29 -11.19 9.19
C ASN A 89 -9.45 -10.40 8.56
N ALA A 90 -10.02 -10.92 7.48
CA ALA A 90 -11.13 -10.29 6.76
C ALA A 90 -12.37 -10.02 7.64
N ALA A 91 -12.55 -10.76 8.74
CA ALA A 91 -13.66 -10.53 9.66
C ALA A 91 -13.51 -9.19 10.41
N ILE A 92 -12.29 -8.86 10.86
CA ILE A 92 -12.01 -7.62 11.59
C ILE A 92 -12.20 -6.40 10.67
N LEU A 93 -11.75 -6.49 9.42
CA LEU A 93 -11.94 -5.42 8.44
C LEU A 93 -13.43 -5.19 8.09
N LYS A 94 -14.22 -6.26 8.05
CA LYS A 94 -15.68 -6.15 7.84
C LYS A 94 -16.36 -5.45 9.02
N GLU A 95 -16.01 -5.81 10.24
CA GLU A 95 -16.54 -5.15 11.44
C GLU A 95 -16.17 -3.65 11.47
N TYR A 96 -14.91 -3.31 11.18
CA TYR A 96 -14.48 -1.92 11.03
C TYR A 96 -15.23 -1.16 9.94
N LYS A 97 -15.49 -1.81 8.80
CA LYS A 97 -16.28 -1.23 7.71
C LYS A 97 -17.70 -0.91 8.19
N GLU A 98 -18.36 -1.86 8.83
CA GLU A 98 -19.73 -1.70 9.32
C GLU A 98 -19.84 -0.56 10.34
N ASP A 99 -18.84 -0.40 11.20
CA ASP A 99 -18.83 0.69 12.18
C ASP A 99 -18.68 2.08 11.54
N ILE A 100 -17.86 2.20 10.49
CA ILE A 100 -17.76 3.43 9.70
C ILE A 100 -19.08 3.72 8.95
N GLU A 101 -19.70 2.71 8.37
CA GLU A 101 -20.99 2.85 7.67
C GLU A 101 -22.11 3.31 8.62
N LYS A 102 -22.13 2.81 9.87
CA LYS A 102 -23.11 3.23 10.91
C LYS A 102 -22.99 4.70 11.27
N ILE A 103 -21.80 5.29 11.24
CA ILE A 103 -21.64 6.71 11.58
C ILE A 103 -21.69 7.64 10.37
N LEU A 104 -21.62 7.09 9.14
CA LEU A 104 -21.52 7.88 7.91
C LEU A 104 -22.68 8.87 7.72
N HIS A 105 -23.89 8.45 8.08
CA HIS A 105 -25.11 9.25 7.94
C HIS A 105 -25.26 10.33 9.04
N LEU A 106 -24.41 10.29 10.07
CA LEU A 106 -24.37 11.25 11.16
C LEU A 106 -23.34 12.38 10.91
N ILE A 107 -22.60 12.30 9.81
CA ILE A 107 -21.58 13.29 9.44
C ILE A 107 -22.21 14.35 8.54
N ASP A 108 -22.52 15.51 9.13
CA ASP A 108 -23.06 16.67 8.40
C ASP A 108 -21.96 17.47 7.66
N ASP A 109 -20.70 17.35 8.08
CA ASP A 109 -19.57 18.03 7.45
C ASP A 109 -19.13 17.31 6.16
N GLU A 110 -19.20 18.02 5.03
CA GLU A 110 -18.89 17.47 3.71
C GLU A 110 -17.44 16.96 3.59
N THR A 111 -16.49 17.60 4.28
CA THR A 111 -15.08 17.24 4.25
C THR A 111 -14.85 15.94 5.01
N LEU A 112 -15.40 15.81 6.21
CA LEU A 112 -15.35 14.59 7.01
C LEU A 112 -16.05 13.44 6.28
N LEU A 113 -17.19 13.69 5.63
CA LEU A 113 -17.89 12.69 4.84
C LEU A 113 -17.03 12.18 3.68
N LYS A 114 -16.32 13.08 3.00
CA LYS A 114 -15.40 12.72 1.91
C LYS A 114 -14.22 11.89 2.41
N MET A 115 -13.68 12.19 3.58
CA MET A 115 -12.60 11.41 4.21
C MET A 115 -13.06 10.01 4.59
N ALA A 116 -14.21 9.89 5.25
CA ALA A 116 -14.80 8.60 5.62
C ALA A 116 -15.07 7.72 4.40
N LYS A 117 -15.60 8.29 3.31
CA LYS A 117 -15.81 7.58 2.04
C LYS A 117 -14.50 7.06 1.44
N LYS A 118 -13.42 7.85 1.45
CA LYS A 118 -12.10 7.38 0.99
C LYS A 118 -11.59 6.19 1.81
N GLN A 119 -11.81 6.22 3.12
CA GLN A 119 -11.40 5.13 4.00
C GLN A 119 -12.24 3.87 3.78
N LEU A 120 -13.55 3.99 3.53
CA LEU A 120 -14.39 2.86 3.11
C LEU A 120 -13.92 2.26 1.78
N THR A 121 -13.64 3.10 0.78
CA THR A 121 -13.10 2.62 -0.51
C THR A 121 -11.78 1.87 -0.33
N PHE A 122 -10.92 2.33 0.59
CA PHE A 122 -9.69 1.63 0.94
C PHE A 122 -9.97 0.24 1.51
N ILE A 123 -10.91 0.11 2.45
CA ILE A 123 -11.28 -1.18 3.05
C ILE A 123 -11.94 -2.12 2.02
N ASP A 124 -12.83 -1.60 1.18
CA ASP A 124 -13.51 -2.38 0.13
C ASP A 124 -12.54 -3.02 -0.85
N ASN A 125 -11.46 -2.33 -1.19
CA ASN A 125 -10.43 -2.85 -2.09
C ASN A 125 -9.52 -3.91 -1.43
N ILE A 126 -9.61 -4.10 -0.11
CA ILE A 126 -8.88 -5.15 0.63
C ILE A 126 -9.75 -6.40 0.80
N ILE A 127 -11.07 -6.22 0.99
CA ILE A 127 -12.01 -7.33 1.27
C ILE A 127 -12.46 -8.05 -0.02
N ASN A 128 -12.51 -7.36 -1.16
CA ASN A 128 -12.87 -7.93 -2.47
C ASN A 128 -11.71 -8.69 -3.12
#